data_AF-A0A7L7LGG8-F1
#
_entry.id   AF-A0A7L7LGG8-F1
#
_cell.length_a   1.000
_cell.length_b   1.000
_cell.length_c   1.000
_cell.angle_alpha   90.00
_cell.angle_beta   90.00
_cell.angle_gamma   90.00
#
_symmetry.space_group_name_H-M   'P 1'
#
loop_
_entity.id
_entity.type
_entity.pdbx_description
1 polymer ?
#
loop_
_entity_poly.entity_id
_entity_poly.type
_entity_poly.pdbx_seq_one_letter_code
_entity_poly.pdbx_strand_id
1 'polypeptide(L)'
;MTQKQKWLYKIILFIAWITILSGLGQVLAAPFILNLVGADQDKTSAHFFAIIGMFMFLFGGLLVQVLTSRRKDPTPVFWCALQKLGAALAVGLGVYHAVFSAIVLGIAAFDLLSGVLLIIYWRNLDHYNNW
;
A
#
# COMPACT_ATOMS: atom_id res chain seq x y z
N MET A 1 -16.24 -16.58 -10.31
CA MET A 1 -16.25 -15.36 -9.47
C MET A 1 -17.65 -14.78 -9.40
N THR A 2 -18.19 -14.62 -8.20
CA THR A 2 -19.45 -13.89 -7.97
C THR A 2 -19.29 -12.40 -8.33
N GLN A 3 -20.40 -11.69 -8.55
CA GLN A 3 -20.36 -10.25 -8.91
C GLN A 3 -19.57 -9.43 -7.88
N LYS A 4 -19.73 -9.71 -6.59
CA LYS A 4 -18.98 -9.08 -5.49
C LYS A 4 -17.45 -9.28 -5.62
N GLN A 5 -17.02 -10.49 -5.99
CA GLN A 5 -15.59 -10.81 -6.18
C GLN A 5 -14.98 -10.04 -7.36
N LYS A 6 -15.75 -9.83 -8.45
CA LYS A 6 -15.29 -9.02 -9.60
C LYS A 6 -15.07 -7.55 -9.21
N TRP A 7 -15.94 -6.98 -8.39
CA TRP A 7 -15.78 -5.61 -7.88
C TRP A 7 -14.56 -5.49 -6.95
N LEU A 8 -14.43 -6.42 -6.00
CA LEU A 8 -13.29 -6.44 -5.07
C LEU A 8 -11.95 -6.54 -5.82
N TYR A 9 -11.88 -7.39 -6.85
CA TYR A 9 -10.73 -7.49 -7.73
C TYR A 9 -10.38 -6.14 -8.39
N LYS A 10 -11.36 -5.45 -8.98
CA LYS A 10 -11.12 -4.16 -9.66
C LYS A 10 -10.63 -3.09 -8.68
N ILE A 11 -11.22 -3.06 -7.47
CA ILE A 11 -10.83 -2.12 -6.41
C ILE A 11 -9.38 -2.37 -5.97
N ILE A 12 -9.01 -3.62 -5.73
CA ILE A 12 -7.65 -3.96 -5.31
C ILE A 12 -6.64 -3.70 -6.43
N LEU A 13 -7.00 -4.00 -7.69
CA LEU A 13 -6.16 -3.67 -8.83
C LEU A 13 -5.93 -2.16 -8.95
N PHE A 14 -6.96 -1.36 -8.73
CA PHE A 14 -6.85 0.10 -8.71
C PHE A 14 -5.95 0.59 -7.56
N ILE A 15 -6.12 0.05 -6.35
CA ILE A 15 -5.22 0.31 -5.21
C ILE A 15 -3.78 -0.04 -5.55
N ALA A 16 -3.54 -1.17 -6.22
CA ALA A 16 -2.21 -1.61 -6.61
C ALA A 16 -1.53 -0.57 -7.54
N TRP A 17 -2.25 -0.09 -8.55
CA TRP A 17 -1.76 0.97 -9.43
C TRP A 17 -1.49 2.29 -8.73
N ILE A 18 -2.38 2.73 -7.84
CA ILE A 18 -2.11 3.92 -7.01
C ILE A 18 -0.85 3.74 -6.18
N THR A 19 -0.65 2.55 -5.60
CA THR A 19 0.52 2.25 -4.78
C THR A 19 1.82 2.29 -5.61
N ILE A 20 1.77 1.80 -6.86
CA ILE A 20 2.88 1.92 -7.81
C ILE A 20 3.19 3.40 -8.11
N LEU A 21 2.18 4.17 -8.50
CA LEU A 21 2.36 5.57 -8.91
C LEU A 21 2.84 6.45 -7.76
N SER A 22 2.28 6.27 -6.56
CA SER A 22 2.71 6.97 -5.36
C SER A 22 4.13 6.58 -4.94
N GLY A 23 4.46 5.29 -4.97
CA GLY A 23 5.82 4.82 -4.69
C GLY A 23 6.85 5.37 -5.67
N LEU A 24 6.54 5.37 -6.97
CA LEU A 24 7.39 5.97 -7.99
C LEU A 24 7.57 7.47 -7.78
N GLY A 25 6.49 8.19 -7.43
CA GLY A 25 6.54 9.60 -7.09
C GLY A 25 7.45 9.87 -5.89
N GLN A 26 7.42 9.03 -4.85
CA GLN A 26 8.30 9.13 -3.69
C GLN A 26 9.76 8.85 -4.05
N VAL A 27 10.05 7.89 -4.92
CA VAL A 27 11.43 7.62 -5.38
C VAL A 27 11.99 8.80 -6.18
N LEU A 28 11.21 9.36 -7.10
CA LEU A 28 11.68 10.41 -8.02
C LEU A 28 11.64 11.81 -7.40
N ALA A 29 10.74 12.04 -6.44
CA ALA A 29 10.43 13.37 -5.92
C ALA A 29 10.16 13.36 -4.40
N ALA A 30 10.95 12.59 -3.62
CA ALA A 30 10.83 12.54 -2.16
C ALA A 30 10.77 13.93 -1.48
N PRO A 31 11.62 14.93 -1.81
CA PRO A 31 11.56 16.25 -1.15
C PRO A 31 10.23 16.98 -1.38
N PHE A 32 9.65 16.85 -2.58
CA PHE A 32 8.35 17.45 -2.90
C PHE A 32 7.23 16.82 -2.07
N ILE A 33 7.24 15.48 -1.95
CA ILE A 33 6.22 14.77 -1.16
C ILE A 33 6.39 15.04 0.33
N LEU A 34 7.62 15.09 0.85
CA LEU A 34 7.88 15.46 2.25
C LEU A 34 7.33 16.85 2.58
N ASN A 35 7.50 17.81 1.68
CA ASN A 35 6.92 19.15 1.83
C ASN A 35 5.38 19.11 1.94
N LEU A 36 4.74 18.31 1.07
CA LEU A 36 3.28 18.14 1.07
C LEU A 36 2.76 17.47 2.34
N VAL A 37 3.54 16.55 2.91
CA VAL A 37 3.25 15.79 4.14
C VAL A 37 3.58 16.61 5.40
N GLY A 38 4.31 17.72 5.25
CA GLY A 38 4.69 18.62 6.34
C GLY A 38 5.83 18.07 7.21
N ALA A 39 6.68 17.22 6.65
CA ALA A 39 7.84 16.64 7.33
C ALA A 39 9.10 17.49 7.10
N ASP A 40 10.06 17.39 8.02
CA ASP A 40 11.36 18.05 7.90
C ASP A 40 12.10 17.60 6.63
N GLN A 41 12.61 18.58 5.88
CA GLN A 41 13.27 18.35 4.59
C GLN A 41 14.79 18.21 4.74
N ASP A 42 15.22 17.27 5.58
CA ASP A 42 16.63 16.88 5.60
C ASP A 42 16.92 15.78 4.54
N LYS A 43 18.20 15.65 4.16
CA LYS A 43 18.65 14.69 3.13
C LYS A 43 18.39 13.22 3.52
N THR A 44 18.52 12.90 4.80
CA THR A 44 18.27 11.58 5.36
C THR A 44 16.78 11.24 5.30
N SER A 45 15.91 12.16 5.70
CA SER A 45 14.46 12.02 5.61
C SER A 45 14.01 11.82 4.16
N ALA A 46 14.54 12.61 3.21
CA ALA A 46 14.28 12.43 1.78
C ALA A 46 14.73 11.05 1.28
N HIS A 47 15.90 10.57 1.70
CA HIS A 47 16.41 9.27 1.30
C HIS A 47 15.56 8.12 1.85
N PHE A 48 15.16 8.17 3.13
CA PHE A 48 14.27 7.18 3.73
C PHE A 48 12.90 7.16 3.06
N PHE A 49 12.35 8.33 2.73
CA PHE A 49 11.07 8.40 2.01
C PHE A 49 11.16 7.78 0.61
N ALA A 50 12.28 7.98 -0.09
CA ALA A 50 12.53 7.33 -1.38
C ALA A 50 12.63 5.80 -1.25
N ILE A 51 13.27 5.28 -0.19
CA ILE A 51 13.34 3.84 0.09
C ILE A 51 11.95 3.26 0.36
N ILE A 52 11.13 3.94 1.17
CA ILE A 52 9.73 3.56 1.41
C ILE A 52 8.96 3.53 0.09
N GLY A 53 9.13 4.56 -0.75
CA GLY A 53 8.53 4.64 -2.08
C GLY A 53 8.92 3.48 -2.99
N MET A 54 10.19 3.06 -2.98
CA MET A 54 10.65 1.90 -3.72
C MET A 54 9.94 0.62 -3.26
N PHE A 55 9.77 0.41 -1.94
CA PHE A 55 9.00 -0.73 -1.45
C PHE A 55 7.53 -0.65 -1.86
N MET A 56 6.89 0.52 -1.78
CA MET A 56 5.53 0.70 -2.27
C MET A 56 5.40 0.35 -3.75
N PHE A 57 6.34 0.79 -4.59
CA PHE A 57 6.39 0.44 -6.00
C PHE A 57 6.47 -1.07 -6.22
N LEU A 58 7.39 -1.75 -5.50
CA LEU A 58 7.59 -3.20 -5.63
C LEU A 58 6.38 -4.00 -5.14
N PHE A 59 5.81 -3.67 -3.98
CA PHE A 59 4.62 -4.36 -3.46
C PHE A 59 3.37 -4.08 -4.30
N GLY A 60 3.22 -2.87 -4.83
CA GLY A 60 2.19 -2.54 -5.81
C GLY A 60 2.33 -3.37 -7.09
N GLY A 61 3.56 -3.48 -7.62
CA GLY A 61 3.88 -4.32 -8.78
C GLY A 61 3.60 -5.80 -8.54
N LEU A 62 4.03 -6.34 -7.40
CA LEU A 62 3.75 -7.71 -6.96
C LEU A 62 2.25 -7.99 -6.91
N LEU A 63 1.47 -7.04 -6.37
CA LEU A 63 0.02 -7.17 -6.29
C LEU A 63 -0.62 -7.16 -7.67
N VAL A 64 -0.22 -6.26 -8.58
CA VAL A 64 -0.69 -6.28 -9.98
C VAL A 64 -0.34 -7.62 -10.65
N GLN A 65 0.87 -8.12 -10.45
CA GLN A 65 1.34 -9.36 -11.06
C GLN A 65 0.50 -10.56 -10.58
N VAL A 66 0.25 -10.70 -9.27
CA VAL A 66 -0.61 -11.79 -8.75
C VAL A 66 -2.06 -11.65 -9.21
N LEU A 67 -2.58 -10.43 -9.26
CA LEU A 67 -3.96 -10.19 -9.70
C LEU A 67 -4.15 -10.51 -11.18
N THR A 68 -3.15 -10.29 -12.03
CA THR A 68 -3.21 -10.57 -13.47
C THR A 68 -2.71 -11.97 -13.84
N SER A 69 -2.03 -12.66 -12.93
CA SER A 69 -1.55 -14.03 -13.14
C SER A 69 -2.69 -15.04 -13.30
N ARG A 70 -2.46 -16.04 -14.18
CA ARG A 70 -3.38 -17.16 -14.40
C ARG A 70 -3.53 -18.05 -13.16
N ARG A 71 -2.42 -18.27 -12.44
CA ARG A 71 -2.42 -18.99 -11.15
C ARG A 71 -2.64 -17.99 -10.03
N LYS A 72 -3.67 -18.22 -9.22
CA LYS A 72 -3.99 -17.40 -8.05
C LYS A 72 -3.27 -17.97 -6.83
N ASP A 73 -2.13 -17.37 -6.49
CA ASP A 73 -1.44 -17.64 -5.23
C ASP A 73 -1.89 -16.61 -4.18
N PRO A 74 -2.48 -17.03 -3.04
CA PRO A 74 -2.90 -16.12 -1.98
C PRO A 74 -1.72 -15.51 -1.22
N THR A 75 -0.54 -16.14 -1.23
CA THR A 75 0.60 -15.76 -0.37
C THR A 75 1.07 -14.32 -0.58
N PRO A 76 1.27 -13.82 -1.81
CA PRO A 76 1.72 -12.44 -2.00
C PRO A 76 0.64 -11.42 -1.61
N VAL A 77 -0.64 -11.77 -1.75
CA VAL A 77 -1.76 -10.90 -1.32
C VAL A 77 -1.71 -10.68 0.18
N PHE A 78 -1.44 -11.73 0.96
CA PHE A 78 -1.28 -11.65 2.41
C PHE A 78 -0.16 -10.68 2.82
N TRP A 79 1.02 -10.81 2.21
CA TRP A 79 2.15 -9.91 2.50
C TRP A 79 1.89 -8.46 2.09
N CYS A 80 1.23 -8.23 0.95
CA CYS A 80 0.80 -6.89 0.57
C CYS A 80 -0.21 -6.32 1.58
N ALA A 81 -1.10 -7.14 2.15
CA ALA A 81 -2.04 -6.70 3.17
C ALA A 81 -1.30 -6.25 4.44
N LEU A 82 -0.34 -7.06 4.91
CA LEU A 82 0.50 -6.73 6.07
C LEU A 82 1.32 -5.46 5.83
N GLN A 83 1.90 -5.28 4.64
CA GLN A 83 2.66 -4.08 4.31
C GLN A 83 1.80 -2.82 4.44
N LYS A 84 0.55 -2.86 3.95
CA LYS A 84 -0.37 -1.73 4.07
C LYS A 84 -0.81 -1.44 5.51
N LEU A 85 -1.13 -2.47 6.29
CA LEU A 85 -1.46 -2.29 7.71
C LEU A 85 -0.26 -1.76 8.49
N GLY A 86 0.95 -2.27 8.22
CA GLY A 86 2.19 -1.78 8.81
C GLY A 86 2.47 -0.33 8.44
N ALA A 87 2.26 0.06 7.18
CA ALA A 87 2.38 1.45 6.73
C ALA A 87 1.40 2.38 7.47
N ALA A 88 0.13 1.99 7.57
CA ALA A 88 -0.87 2.75 8.31
C ALA A 88 -0.48 2.96 9.79
N LEU A 89 0.02 1.91 10.45
CA LEU A 89 0.51 2.00 11.83
C LEU A 89 1.74 2.90 11.95
N ALA A 90 2.73 2.74 11.07
CA ALA A 90 3.96 3.53 11.09
C ALA A 90 3.68 5.02 10.86
N VAL A 91 2.80 5.35 9.90
CA VAL A 91 2.37 6.73 9.65
C VAL A 91 1.58 7.28 10.83
N GLY A 92 0.65 6.50 11.40
CA GLY A 92 -0.11 6.89 12.60
C GLY A 92 0.80 7.20 13.80
N LEU A 93 1.82 6.37 14.04
CA LEU A 93 2.84 6.63 15.06
C LEU A 93 3.68 7.87 14.75
N GLY A 94 3.99 8.11 13.47
CA GLY A 94 4.68 9.33 13.05
C GLY A 94 3.88 10.60 13.33
N VAL A 95 2.56 10.59 13.12
CA VAL A 95 1.68 11.72 13.50
C VAL A 95 1.60 11.86 15.02
N TYR A 96 1.49 10.75 15.77
CA TYR A 96 1.45 10.77 17.24
C TYR A 96 2.73 11.38 17.85
N HIS A 97 3.89 11.11 17.25
CA HIS A 97 5.17 11.71 17.65
C HIS A 97 5.45 13.08 17.01
N ALA A 98 4.46 13.70 16.35
CA ALA A 98 4.57 14.99 15.67
C ALA A 98 5.66 15.06 14.57
N VAL A 99 6.05 13.91 14.00
CA VAL A 99 6.98 13.81 12.85
C VAL A 99 6.28 14.20 11.55
N PHE A 100 4.97 13.93 11.46
CA PHE A 100 4.14 14.20 10.30
C PHE A 100 2.95 15.08 10.68
N SER A 101 2.45 15.86 9.71
CA SER A 101 1.23 16.66 9.93
C SER A 101 -0.02 15.78 9.99
N ALA A 102 -1.10 16.31 10.58
CA ALA A 102 -2.36 15.59 10.69
C ALA A 102 -3.00 15.21 9.34
N ILE A 103 -2.63 15.88 8.24
CA ILE A 103 -3.16 15.57 6.90
C ILE A 103 -2.79 14.14 6.45
N VAL A 104 -1.70 13.61 6.98
CA VAL A 104 -1.13 12.30 6.64
C VAL A 104 -1.95 11.16 7.26
N LEU A 105 -2.80 11.45 8.27
CA LEU A 105 -3.77 10.50 8.78
C LEU A 105 -4.75 10.04 7.69
N GLY A 106 -5.04 10.87 6.69
CA GLY A 106 -5.83 10.47 5.53
C GLY A 106 -5.15 9.36 4.71
N ILE A 107 -3.83 9.44 4.56
CA ILE A 107 -3.01 8.42 3.90
C ILE A 107 -2.98 7.14 4.75
N ALA A 108 -2.77 7.27 6.06
CA ALA A 108 -2.82 6.14 6.98
C ALA A 108 -4.19 5.42 6.96
N ALA A 109 -5.29 6.18 6.94
CA ALA A 109 -6.63 5.62 6.83
C ALA A 109 -6.84 4.89 5.50
N PHE A 110 -6.36 5.46 4.39
CA PHE A 110 -6.40 4.80 3.09
C PHE A 110 -5.63 3.46 3.10
N ASP A 111 -4.41 3.44 3.65
CA ASP A 111 -3.61 2.22 3.76
C ASP A 111 -4.25 1.19 4.69
N LEU A 112 -4.85 1.62 5.80
CA LEU A 112 -5.58 0.75 6.71
C LEU A 112 -6.76 0.08 6.00
N LEU A 113 -7.61 0.88 5.35
CA LEU A 113 -8.79 0.39 4.62
C LEU A 113 -8.39 -0.57 3.49
N SER A 114 -7.36 -0.20 2.72
CA SER A 114 -6.87 -1.07 1.66
C SER A 114 -6.24 -2.35 2.19
N GLY A 115 -5.48 -2.32 3.29
CA GLY A 115 -4.98 -3.51 3.98
C GLY A 115 -6.11 -4.46 4.40
N VAL A 116 -7.18 -3.93 4.99
CA VAL A 116 -8.38 -4.72 5.35
C VAL A 116 -9.03 -5.34 4.11
N LEU A 117 -9.19 -4.59 3.02
CA LEU A 117 -9.74 -5.12 1.77
C LEU A 117 -8.88 -6.24 1.18
N LEU A 118 -7.55 -6.12 1.26
CA LEU A 118 -6.63 -7.18 0.85
C LEU A 118 -6.76 -8.43 1.72
N ILE A 119 -6.93 -8.31 3.04
CA ILE A 119 -7.19 -9.46 3.92
C ILE A 119 -8.49 -10.16 3.52
N ILE A 120 -9.56 -9.41 3.27
CA ILE A 120 -10.84 -9.97 2.83
C ILE A 120 -10.67 -10.72 1.51
N TYR A 121 -9.91 -10.16 0.56
CA TYR A 121 -9.64 -10.82 -0.71
C TYR A 121 -8.75 -12.05 -0.57
N TRP A 122 -7.72 -11.99 0.27
CA TRP A 122 -6.85 -13.12 0.60
C TRP A 122 -7.65 -14.30 1.16
N ARG A 123 -8.51 -14.06 2.16
CA ARG A 123 -9.38 -15.11 2.73
C ARG A 123 -10.28 -15.77 1.68
N ASN A 124 -10.77 -14.98 0.72
CA ASN A 124 -11.60 -15.51 -0.37
C ASN A 124 -10.81 -16.37 -1.36
N LEU A 125 -9.52 -16.08 -1.56
CA LEU A 125 -8.64 -16.88 -2.44
C LEU A 125 -8.19 -18.18 -1.76
N ASP A 126 -7.82 -18.12 -0.49
CA ASP A 126 -7.38 -19.28 0.28
C ASP A 126 -8.49 -20.35 0.37
N HIS A 127 -9.73 -19.92 0.63
CA HIS A 127 -10.88 -20.82 0.62
C HIS A 127 -11.09 -21.50 -0.75
N TYR A 128 -10.68 -20.90 -1.86
CA TYR A 128 -10.84 -21.50 -3.20
C TYR A 128 -9.77 -22.54 -3.51
N ASN A 129 -8.57 -22.45 -2.94
CA ASN A 129 -7.46 -23.36 -3.20
C ASN A 129 -7.45 -24.62 -2.33
N ASN A 130 -8.27 -24.67 -1.27
CA ASN A 130 -8.33 -25.77 -0.30
C ASN A 130 -9.43 -26.82 -0.62
N TRP A 131 -9.94 -26.85 -1.86
CA TRP A 131 -10.86 -27.87 -2.42
C TRP A 131 -10.35 -28.31 -3.79
#